data_AF-A0A8C0CVG9-F1
#
_entry.id   AF-A0A8C0CVG9-F1
#
_cell.length_a   1.000
_cell.length_b   1.000
_cell.length_c   1.000
_cell.angle_alpha   90.00
_cell.angle_beta   90.00
_cell.angle_gamma   90.00
#
_symmetry.space_group_name_H-M   'P 1'
#
loop_
_entity.id
_entity.type
_entity.pdbx_description
1 polymer ?
#
loop_
_entity_poly.entity_id
_entity_poly.type
_entity_poly.pdbx_seq_one_letter_code
_entity_poly.pdbx_strand_id
1 'polypeptide(L)'
;ENWISTFKRINDPPPAAGLVGAGGGRQVLRGVDLADHGEGRTHTGQVYDDKDNRKVRFVGRQKEVNENFTIHLIAEQPVSQVSSRVISCEGAGGPLPTPKCI
;
A
#
# COMPACT_ATOMS: atom_id res chain seq x y z
N GLU A 1 -17.39 17.30 -22.55
CA GLU A 1 -17.33 16.15 -21.62
C GLU A 1 -16.08 16.32 -20.77
N ASN A 2 -16.26 16.69 -19.49
CA ASN A 2 -15.25 17.41 -18.75
C ASN A 2 -14.33 16.44 -17.98
N TRP A 3 -13.03 16.41 -18.30
CA TRP A 3 -12.03 15.54 -17.66
C TRP A 3 -11.99 15.69 -16.13
N ILE A 4 -12.33 16.87 -15.62
CA ILE A 4 -12.46 17.18 -14.18
C ILE A 4 -13.52 16.28 -13.51
N SER A 5 -14.61 15.96 -14.20
CA SER A 5 -15.69 15.10 -13.68
C SER A 5 -15.32 13.61 -13.68
N THR A 6 -14.39 13.20 -14.54
CA THR A 6 -13.84 11.84 -14.54
C THR A 6 -12.78 11.69 -13.45
N PHE A 7 -11.95 12.72 -13.23
CA PHE A 7 -10.95 12.72 -12.16
C PHE A 7 -11.58 12.74 -10.75
N LYS A 8 -12.67 13.47 -10.54
CA LYS A 8 -13.44 13.41 -9.28
C LYS A 8 -13.91 11.98 -8.99
N ARG A 9 -14.52 11.30 -9.97
CA ARG A 9 -15.00 9.91 -9.80
C ARG A 9 -13.92 8.88 -9.43
N ILE A 10 -12.65 9.13 -9.78
CA ILE A 10 -11.54 8.23 -9.44
C ILE A 10 -11.05 8.47 -8.00
N ASN A 11 -11.19 9.69 -7.48
CA ASN A 11 -10.70 10.08 -6.15
C ASN A 11 -11.82 10.22 -5.11
N ASP A 12 -13.09 10.15 -5.52
CA ASP A 12 -14.21 10.14 -4.61
C ASP A 12 -14.19 8.81 -3.82
N PRO A 13 -14.18 8.84 -2.48
CA PRO A 13 -14.29 7.62 -1.70
C PRO A 13 -15.63 6.94 -2.02
N PRO A 14 -15.69 5.59 -2.06
CA PRO A 14 -16.96 4.90 -2.31
C PRO A 14 -17.99 5.37 -1.28
N PRO A 15 -19.27 5.53 -1.68
CA PRO A 15 -20.32 5.96 -0.76
C PRO A 15 -20.31 5.01 0.43
N ALA A 16 -20.20 5.59 1.63
CA ALA A 16 -20.15 4.86 2.88
C ALA A 16 -21.27 3.82 2.89
N ALA A 17 -20.91 2.56 2.67
CA ALA A 17 -21.80 1.44 2.85
C ALA A 17 -22.22 1.49 4.32
N GLY A 18 -23.51 1.72 4.54
CA GLY A 18 -24.11 1.80 5.86
C GLY A 18 -23.69 0.60 6.69
N LEU A 19 -23.50 0.86 7.99
CA LEU A 19 -23.34 -0.11 9.05
C LEU A 19 -24.32 -1.29 8.87
N VAL A 20 -23.81 -2.42 8.41
CA VAL A 20 -24.39 -3.74 8.65
C VAL A 20 -23.25 -4.61 9.14
N GLY A 21 -23.21 -4.81 10.46
CA GLY A 21 -22.25 -5.73 11.07
C GLY A 21 -22.62 -7.19 10.79
N ALA A 22 -21.62 -7.98 10.40
CA ALA A 22 -21.45 -9.39 10.75
C ALA A 22 -20.14 -9.93 10.16
N GLY A 23 -19.18 -10.27 11.04
CA GLY A 23 -18.13 -11.26 10.79
C GLY A 23 -16.88 -10.83 9.99
N GLY A 24 -15.70 -11.00 10.59
CA GLY A 24 -14.44 -11.17 9.86
C GLY A 24 -13.64 -9.91 9.51
N GLY A 25 -13.65 -8.87 10.34
CA GLY A 25 -12.76 -7.72 10.14
C GLY A 25 -11.29 -8.15 10.28
N ARG A 26 -10.54 -8.15 9.18
CA ARG A 26 -9.07 -8.27 9.18
C ARG A 26 -8.50 -7.23 10.13
N GLN A 27 -7.84 -7.67 11.19
CA GLN A 27 -7.18 -6.77 12.11
C GLN A 27 -5.95 -6.19 11.41
N VAL A 28 -6.02 -4.93 11.03
CA VAL A 28 -4.91 -4.18 10.42
C VAL A 28 -4.21 -3.41 11.54
N LEU A 29 -3.05 -3.88 11.98
CA LEU A 29 -2.18 -3.10 12.87
C LEU A 29 -1.21 -2.33 11.96
N ARG A 30 -1.29 -0.99 11.96
CA ARG A 30 -0.38 -0.10 11.20
C ARG A 30 -0.11 -0.54 9.75
N GLY A 31 -1.15 -0.81 8.97
CA GLY A 31 -1.02 -1.19 7.55
C GLY A 31 -0.54 -2.62 7.28
N VAL A 32 -0.24 -3.42 8.32
CA VAL A 32 0.10 -4.84 8.18
C VAL A 32 -1.15 -5.68 8.36
N ASP A 33 -1.57 -6.35 7.28
CA ASP A 33 -2.63 -7.35 7.32
C ASP A 33 -2.15 -8.59 8.08
N LEU A 34 -2.89 -8.99 9.11
CA LEU A 34 -2.68 -10.27 9.78
C LEU A 34 -3.36 -11.40 8.99
N ALA A 35 -2.68 -12.54 8.87
CA ALA A 35 -3.28 -13.78 8.42
C ALA A 35 -4.12 -14.43 9.53
N ASP A 36 -4.90 -15.46 9.17
CA ASP A 36 -5.87 -16.09 10.08
C ASP A 36 -5.20 -16.71 11.32
N HIS A 37 -3.92 -17.11 11.17
CA HIS A 37 -3.05 -17.63 12.23
C HIS A 37 -2.23 -16.55 12.96
N GLY A 38 -2.55 -15.27 12.76
CA GLY A 38 -1.93 -14.14 13.47
C GLY A 38 -0.55 -13.71 12.97
N GLU A 39 -0.03 -14.30 11.90
CA GLU A 39 1.24 -13.89 11.27
C GLU A 39 1.03 -12.66 10.38
N GLY A 40 1.92 -11.68 10.48
CA GLY A 40 1.92 -10.51 9.59
C GLY A 40 2.23 -10.88 8.13
N ARG A 41 1.39 -10.43 7.20
CA ARG A 41 1.68 -10.47 5.77
C ARG A 41 2.72 -9.43 5.42
N THR A 42 3.64 -9.79 4.52
CA THR A 42 4.63 -8.83 4.01
C THR A 42 3.96 -7.79 3.11
N HIS A 43 4.67 -6.70 2.80
CA HIS A 43 4.23 -5.68 1.83
C HIS A 43 3.99 -6.24 0.41
N THR A 44 4.50 -7.44 0.11
CA THR A 44 4.22 -8.18 -1.13
C THR A 44 3.04 -9.15 -1.03
N GLY A 45 2.42 -9.27 0.15
CA GLY A 45 1.33 -10.20 0.44
C GLY A 45 1.76 -11.61 0.84
N GLN A 46 3.06 -11.85 1.06
CA GLN A 46 3.56 -13.18 1.42
C GLN A 46 3.19 -13.55 2.86
N VAL A 47 2.70 -14.78 3.01
CA VAL A 47 2.52 -15.47 4.29
C VAL A 47 2.65 -16.98 4.07
N TYR A 48 3.09 -17.71 5.10
CA TYR A 48 3.11 -19.17 5.07
C TYR A 48 1.72 -19.75 5.37
N ASP A 49 1.36 -20.83 4.70
CA ASP A 49 0.15 -21.58 4.99
C ASP A 49 0.29 -22.34 6.32
N ASP A 50 -0.83 -22.71 6.94
CA ASP A 50 -0.85 -23.40 8.24
C ASP A 50 -0.21 -24.78 8.18
N LYS A 51 -0.27 -25.43 7.02
CA LYS A 51 0.35 -26.74 6.78
C LYS A 51 1.79 -26.65 6.28
N ASP A 52 2.35 -25.45 6.14
CA ASP A 52 3.70 -25.26 5.65
C ASP A 52 4.72 -25.47 6.77
N ASN A 53 5.53 -26.53 6.66
CA ASN A 53 6.57 -26.85 7.64
C ASN A 53 7.59 -25.71 7.80
N ARG A 54 7.73 -24.82 6.81
CA ARG A 54 8.70 -23.71 6.84
C ARG A 54 8.36 -22.69 7.90
N LYS A 55 7.11 -22.66 8.38
CA LYS A 55 6.63 -21.80 9.48
C LYS A 55 7.34 -22.10 10.81
N VAL A 56 7.86 -23.32 11.00
CA VAL A 56 8.58 -23.74 12.21
C VAL A 56 9.77 -22.82 12.55
N ARG A 57 10.38 -22.18 11.54
CA ARG A 57 11.51 -21.27 11.74
C ARG A 57 11.17 -20.03 12.59
N PHE A 58 9.89 -19.67 12.67
CA PHE A 58 9.38 -18.54 13.44
C PHE A 58 8.74 -18.98 14.77
N VAL A 59 8.75 -20.27 15.09
CA VAL A 59 8.34 -20.71 16.43
C VAL A 59 9.40 -20.25 17.44
N GLY A 60 8.99 -19.42 18.40
CA GLY A 60 9.90 -18.80 19.38
C GLY A 60 10.74 -17.64 18.83
N ARG A 61 10.47 -17.16 17.60
CA ARG A 61 11.14 -16.01 16.99
C ARG A 61 10.12 -15.10 16.29
N GLN A 62 10.43 -13.81 16.16
CA GLN A 62 9.56 -12.89 15.43
C GLN A 62 9.88 -12.90 13.93
N LYS A 63 8.83 -12.89 13.10
CA LYS A 63 8.97 -12.61 11.66
C LYS A 63 9.11 -11.11 11.49
N GLU A 64 10.24 -10.66 10.97
CA GLU A 64 10.45 -9.24 10.66
C GLU A 64 9.64 -8.86 9.42
N VAL A 65 8.72 -7.92 9.61
CA VAL A 65 7.93 -7.30 8.56
C VAL A 65 8.05 -5.80 8.73
N ASN A 66 8.30 -5.08 7.64
CA ASN A 66 8.31 -3.62 7.67
C ASN A 66 6.86 -3.10 7.78
N GLU A 67 6.53 -2.37 8.84
CA GLU A 67 5.20 -1.77 9.05
C GLU A 67 4.89 -0.67 8.02
N ASN A 68 5.92 -0.01 7.47
CA ASN A 68 5.74 1.13 6.57
C ASN A 68 5.71 0.70 5.10
N PHE A 69 4.52 0.34 4.60
CA PHE A 69 4.39 -0.05 3.20
C PHE A 69 4.47 1.18 2.27
N THR A 70 5.44 1.16 1.37
CA THR A 70 5.70 2.26 0.42
C THR A 70 4.50 2.58 -0.47
N ILE A 71 3.63 1.60 -0.75
CA ILE A 71 2.40 1.81 -1.51
C ILE A 71 1.47 2.84 -0.84
N HIS A 72 1.36 2.81 0.50
CA HIS A 72 0.55 3.77 1.25
C HIS A 72 1.24 5.13 1.29
N LEU A 73 2.55 5.15 1.51
CA LEU A 73 3.34 6.39 1.55
C LEU A 73 3.33 7.14 0.21
N ILE A 74 3.33 6.44 -0.93
CA ILE A 74 3.23 7.07 -2.25
C ILE A 74 1.80 7.59 -2.48
N ALA A 75 0.78 6.86 -2.04
CA ALA A 75 -0.61 7.30 -2.16
C ALA A 75 -0.94 8.54 -1.32
N GLU A 76 -0.21 8.75 -0.22
CA GLU A 76 -0.33 9.96 0.61
C GLU A 76 0.24 11.21 -0.06
N GLN A 77 1.17 11.08 -1.03
CA GLN A 77 1.77 12.23 -1.68
C GLN A 77 0.77 12.91 -2.63
N PRO A 78 0.66 14.26 -2.59
CA PRO A 78 -0.26 14.98 -3.46
C PRO A 78 0.21 14.94 -4.91
N VAL A 79 -0.75 14.97 -5.84
CA VAL A 79 -0.46 15.09 -7.28
C VAL A 79 0.12 16.49 -7.56
N SER A 80 1.29 16.53 -8.20
CA SER A 80 1.91 17.79 -8.65
C SER A 80 1.24 18.32 -9.92
N GLN A 81 0.77 19.56 -9.86
CA GLN A 81 0.17 20.24 -11.01
C GLN A 81 1.20 21.12 -11.70
N VAL A 82 1.28 21.02 -13.03
CA VAL A 82 2.14 21.87 -13.86
C VAL A 82 1.38 22.37 -15.09
N SER A 83 1.85 23.46 -15.68
CA SER A 83 1.31 24.01 -16.92
C SER A 83 2.02 23.52 -18.19
N SER A 84 3.20 22.88 -18.05
CA SER A 84 3.96 22.37 -19.19
C SER A 84 3.37 21.06 -19.71
N ARG A 85 3.47 20.83 -21.02
CA ARG A 85 3.03 19.58 -21.66
C ARG A 85 3.95 18.40 -21.31
N VAL A 86 5.23 18.67 -21.07
CA VAL A 86 6.28 17.68 -20.83
C VAL A 86 7.00 18.05 -19.54
N ILE A 87 7.31 17.06 -18.70
CA ILE A 87 7.92 17.22 -17.38
C ILE A 87 9.01 16.18 -17.26
N SER A 88 10.13 16.51 -16.62
CA SER A 88 11.14 15.51 -16.27
C SER A 88 11.14 15.30 -14.76
N CYS A 89 11.09 14.05 -14.31
CA CYS A 89 11.27 13.70 -12.90
C CYS A 89 12.70 13.18 -12.67
N GLU A 90 13.38 13.77 -11.68
CA GLU A 90 14.76 13.40 -11.28
C GLU A 90 14.78 12.70 -9.91
N GLY A 91 13.61 12.35 -9.37
CA GLY A 91 13.47 11.84 -8.01
C GLY A 91 13.85 12.90 -6.98
N ALA A 92 14.93 12.65 -6.22
CA ALA A 92 15.39 13.51 -5.14
C ALA A 92 16.30 14.67 -5.60
N GLY A 93 16.57 14.79 -6.91
CA GLY A 93 17.43 15.84 -7.48
C GLY A 93 18.92 15.62 -7.23
N GLY A 94 19.77 16.20 -8.07
CA GLY A 94 21.23 16.09 -7.95
C GLY A 94 21.80 14.75 -8.47
N PRO A 95 23.06 14.40 -8.13
CA PRO A 95 23.76 13.21 -8.65
C PRO A 95 23.32 11.88 -8.00
N LEU A 96 22.07 11.81 -7.55
CA LEU A 96 21.50 10.60 -6.96
C LEU A 96 21.20 9.55 -8.04
N PRO A 97 21.17 8.25 -7.69
CA PRO A 97 21.23 7.15 -8.65
C PRO A 97 19.99 7.00 -9.54
N THR A 98 18.94 7.81 -9.34
CA THR A 98 17.72 7.74 -10.15
C THR A 98 17.92 8.48 -11.48
N PRO A 99 17.84 7.81 -12.63
CA PRO A 99 17.95 8.46 -13.94
C PRO A 99 16.75 9.39 -14.17
N LYS A 100 16.98 10.44 -14.97
CA LYS A 100 15.94 11.39 -15.36
C LYS A 100 15.00 10.75 -16.38
N CYS A 101 13.69 10.87 -16.15
CA CYS A 101 12.65 10.36 -17.05
C CYS A 101 11.70 11.50 -17.47
N ILE A 102 11.30 11.49 -18.76
CA ILE A 102 10.35 12.43 -19.39
C ILE A 102 8.93 11.86 -19.34
#